data_AF-A0A0B7IMA7-F1
#
_entry.id   AF-A0A0B7IMA7-F1
#
_cell.length_a   1.000
_cell.length_b   1.000
_cell.length_c   1.000
_cell.angle_alpha   90.00
_cell.angle_beta   90.00
_cell.angle_gamma   90.00
#
_symmetry.space_group_name_H-M   'P 1'
#
loop_
_entity.id
_entity.type
_entity.pdbx_description
1 polymer ?
#
loop_
_entity_poly.entity_id
_entity_poly.type
_entity_poly.pdbx_seq_one_letter_code
_entity_poly.pdbx_strand_id
1 'polypeptide(L)'
;MDETYLVLTNRKNMWKYTILMVSLLVLGCNKGEGETVESAYVEPLPLELKYSFSRNGSSSVDVLECELVKEPIDRIYNSYLKRAQISNQSNYDEVMGLFTNGMYHLKPKEEIATSPLHLAKKSVIEQDIITLIDVSSAIAGRGEANPSDHRNRPANYGRTGYIGQSIGDVNLSFADEKGLVVAEIFNNSLLGAIYLDKILNYHLDEQFFDNAELIAKHENVELLVGRNYTELEHHWDLAYGYFAFLRPLVQAEGIALLKDSERTLFNAFVQGRIELGRYRYEDMKKHLKIIRSELSRAIAIQIVDYFGG
;
A
#
# COMPACT_ATOMS: atom_id res chain seq x y z
N MET A 1 -50.28 41.52 43.63
CA MET A 1 -49.99 40.20 44.22
C MET A 1 -48.96 39.54 43.31
N ASP A 2 -47.84 40.22 43.07
CA ASP A 2 -46.68 40.40 43.98
C ASP A 2 -45.90 39.09 43.99
N GLU A 3 -44.60 39.02 43.71
CA GLU A 3 -43.52 40.00 43.68
C GLU A 3 -42.31 39.23 43.06
N THR A 4 -41.67 39.70 41.97
CA THR A 4 -40.31 40.33 41.93
C THR A 4 -39.11 39.38 42.15
N TYR A 5 -37.93 39.41 41.51
CA TYR A 5 -37.19 40.14 40.45
C TYR A 5 -36.07 39.13 39.99
N LEU A 6 -35.73 38.89 38.71
CA LEU A 6 -34.82 39.65 37.82
C LEU A 6 -33.57 40.20 38.56
N VAL A 7 -32.30 40.17 38.12
CA VAL A 7 -31.65 39.86 36.84
C VAL A 7 -30.15 40.23 36.98
N LEU A 8 -29.34 39.93 35.94
CA LEU A 8 -28.11 40.66 35.53
C LEU A 8 -26.84 40.47 36.39
N THR A 9 -25.60 40.47 35.93
CA THR A 9 -24.89 40.23 34.64
C THR A 9 -23.41 40.49 34.94
N ASN A 10 -22.50 39.67 34.40
CA ASN A 10 -21.36 40.06 33.56
C ASN A 10 -20.24 41.03 34.08
N ARG A 11 -19.01 40.62 33.74
CA ARG A 11 -17.79 41.41 33.39
C ARG A 11 -16.81 41.91 34.47
N LYS A 12 -15.56 41.47 34.22
CA LYS A 12 -14.28 42.22 34.16
C LYS A 12 -13.42 42.36 35.43
N ASN A 13 -12.24 41.73 35.30
CA ASN A 13 -10.89 42.32 35.41
C ASN A 13 -10.30 42.74 36.77
N MET A 14 -9.08 42.21 36.95
CA MET A 14 -7.86 42.89 37.45
C MET A 14 -7.64 43.00 38.97
N TRP A 15 -6.49 42.44 39.39
CA TRP A 15 -5.37 43.13 40.05
C TRP A 15 -4.98 42.65 41.46
N LYS A 16 -3.66 42.41 41.60
CA LYS A 16 -2.80 42.55 42.80
C LYS A 16 -2.97 41.49 43.89
N TYR A 17 -1.93 40.67 44.09
CA TYR A 17 -1.20 40.62 45.37
C TYR A 17 0.27 40.28 45.14
N THR A 18 1.12 41.30 45.32
CA THR A 18 2.58 41.22 45.49
C THR A 18 2.91 41.23 46.99
N ILE A 19 4.19 40.93 47.32
CA ILE A 19 4.93 41.01 48.61
C ILE A 19 5.27 39.59 49.13
N LEU A 20 6.46 39.03 48.86
CA LEU A 20 7.83 39.34 49.32
C LEU A 20 8.00 39.28 50.85
N MET A 21 8.53 38.16 51.36
CA MET A 21 9.25 38.12 52.63
C MET A 21 10.52 37.30 52.46
N VAL A 22 11.64 38.02 52.39
CA VAL A 22 13.01 37.51 52.48
C VAL A 22 13.33 37.33 53.96
N SER A 23 13.85 36.18 54.36
CA SER A 23 14.76 36.05 55.51
C SER A 23 15.58 34.78 55.37
N LEU A 24 16.90 34.98 55.27
CA LEU A 24 17.94 33.97 55.24
C LEU A 24 17.94 33.12 56.52
N LEU A 25 18.13 31.82 56.36
CA LEU A 25 18.92 31.01 57.28
C LEU A 25 19.90 30.17 56.45
N VAL A 26 21.18 30.52 56.54
CA VAL A 26 22.28 29.66 56.10
C VAL A 26 22.62 28.77 57.29
N LEU A 27 22.68 27.46 57.09
CA LEU A 27 23.82 26.58 57.41
C LEU A 27 23.37 25.12 57.29
N GLY A 28 24.03 24.41 56.37
CA GLY A 28 23.85 22.97 56.20
C GLY A 28 24.62 22.47 54.98
N CYS A 29 25.95 22.54 55.03
CA CYS A 29 26.79 21.72 54.16
C CYS A 29 26.50 20.26 54.49
N ASN A 30 25.62 19.61 53.72
CA ASN A 30 25.60 18.17 53.66
C ASN A 30 26.27 17.78 52.34
N LYS A 31 27.43 17.12 52.44
CA LYS A 31 28.06 16.45 51.31
C LYS A 31 27.12 15.31 50.89
N GLY A 32 26.25 15.59 49.92
CA GLY A 32 25.59 14.58 49.13
C GLY A 32 26.57 14.10 48.07
N GLU A 33 27.32 13.05 48.38
CA GLU A 33 27.96 12.23 47.37
C GLU A 33 26.84 11.56 46.56
N GLY A 34 26.86 11.72 45.23
CA GLY A 34 26.05 10.89 44.32
C GLY A 34 24.92 11.58 43.56
N GLU A 35 24.94 12.89 43.31
CA GLU A 35 24.08 13.46 42.27
C GLU A 35 24.70 13.23 40.89
N THR A 36 24.43 12.06 40.31
CA THR A 36 24.53 11.88 38.86
C THR A 36 23.44 12.73 38.22
N VAL A 37 23.84 13.80 37.52
CA VAL A 37 22.95 14.48 36.59
C VAL A 37 22.64 13.45 35.49
N GLU A 38 21.48 12.80 35.57
CA GLU A 38 20.90 12.15 34.39
C GLU A 38 20.60 13.28 33.40
N SER A 39 21.54 13.55 32.49
CA SER A 39 21.18 14.24 31.26
C SER A 39 20.06 13.41 30.64
N ALA A 40 18.87 13.97 30.53
CA ALA A 40 17.80 13.38 29.74
C ALA A 40 18.34 13.19 28.32
N TYR A 41 18.85 11.99 28.04
CA TYR A 41 19.27 11.59 26.72
C TYR A 41 17.99 11.53 25.89
N VAL A 42 17.68 12.64 25.22
CA VAL A 42 16.68 12.65 24.16
C VAL A 42 17.34 11.93 23.01
N GLU A 43 16.96 10.67 22.82
CA GLU A 43 17.37 9.90 21.66
C GLU A 43 17.10 10.75 20.41
N PRO A 44 18.11 10.95 19.52
CA PRO A 44 17.91 11.73 18.31
C PRO A 44 16.69 11.16 17.58
N LEU A 45 15.75 12.02 17.20
CA LEU A 45 14.65 11.60 16.34
C LEU A 45 15.27 10.86 15.15
N PRO A 46 14.87 9.60 14.89
CA PRO A 46 15.47 8.83 13.81
C PRO A 46 15.39 9.65 12.53
N LEU A 47 16.50 9.74 11.80
CA LEU A 47 16.54 10.44 10.52
C LEU A 47 15.43 9.85 9.64
N GLU A 48 14.40 10.65 9.35
CA GLU A 48 13.31 10.23 8.49
C GLU A 48 13.85 10.18 7.06
N LEU A 49 14.23 8.98 6.63
CA LEU A 49 14.63 8.73 5.25
C LEU A 49 13.48 9.12 4.33
N LYS A 50 13.80 9.70 3.18
CA LYS A 50 12.84 10.01 2.12
C LYS A 50 13.26 9.32 0.85
N TYR A 51 12.30 8.75 0.13
CA TYR A 51 12.54 8.24 -1.21
C TYR A 51 12.46 9.42 -2.20
N SER A 52 13.55 10.18 -2.30
CA SER A 52 13.63 11.36 -3.14
C SER A 52 15.01 11.43 -3.78
N PHE A 53 15.05 11.29 -5.10
CA PHE A 53 16.27 11.28 -5.89
C PHE A 53 16.12 12.27 -7.05
N SER A 54 17.19 13.02 -7.31
CA SER A 54 17.20 14.07 -8.33
C SER A 54 18.50 14.08 -9.10
N ARG A 55 18.40 14.39 -10.38
CA ARG A 55 19.52 14.67 -11.28
C ARG A 55 19.30 16.03 -11.93
N ASN A 56 20.32 16.87 -11.96
CA ASN A 56 20.27 18.21 -12.56
C ASN A 56 19.13 19.10 -12.04
N GLY A 57 18.81 19.01 -10.74
CA GLY A 57 17.76 19.81 -10.11
C GLY A 57 16.32 19.33 -10.36
N SER A 58 16.13 18.23 -11.10
CA SER A 58 14.83 17.62 -11.37
C SER A 58 14.77 16.19 -10.82
N SER A 59 13.56 15.70 -10.50
CA SER A 59 13.38 14.30 -10.06
C SER A 59 13.97 13.32 -11.07
N SER A 60 14.65 12.29 -10.58
CA SER A 60 15.00 11.10 -11.38
C SER A 60 14.03 9.95 -11.14
N VAL A 61 13.13 10.06 -10.14
CA VAL A 61 12.15 9.02 -9.85
C VAL A 61 10.93 9.21 -10.75
N ASP A 62 10.55 8.17 -11.48
CA ASP A 62 9.33 8.09 -12.28
C ASP A 62 8.64 6.75 -12.02
N VAL A 63 7.46 6.81 -11.41
CA VAL A 63 6.62 5.66 -11.04
C VAL A 63 5.21 5.80 -11.60
N LEU A 64 5.01 6.69 -12.59
CA LEU A 64 3.68 6.98 -13.13
C LEU A 64 3.02 5.72 -13.71
N GLU A 65 3.81 4.86 -14.36
CA GLU A 65 3.33 3.58 -14.89
C GLU A 65 2.59 2.74 -13.83
N CYS A 66 3.10 2.70 -12.59
CA CYS A 66 2.48 1.95 -11.51
C CYS A 66 1.03 2.38 -11.28
N GLU A 67 0.77 3.69 -11.26
CA GLU A 67 -0.57 4.25 -11.09
C GLU A 67 -1.46 4.01 -12.30
N LEU A 68 -0.92 4.14 -13.52
CA LEU A 68 -1.67 3.90 -14.76
C LEU A 68 -2.18 2.46 -14.88
N VAL A 69 -1.47 1.50 -14.25
CA VAL A 69 -1.92 0.11 -14.13
C VAL A 69 -2.92 -0.05 -12.98
N LYS A 70 -2.69 0.61 -11.84
CA LYS A 70 -3.52 0.48 -10.63
C LYS A 70 -4.91 1.09 -10.78
N GLU A 71 -5.03 2.25 -11.42
CA GLU A 71 -6.28 3.00 -11.51
C GLU A 71 -7.44 2.22 -12.16
N PRO A 72 -7.29 1.59 -13.35
CA PRO A 72 -8.35 0.75 -13.91
C PRO A 72 -8.69 -0.45 -13.01
N ILE A 73 -7.71 -1.07 -12.34
CA ILE A 73 -7.93 -2.18 -11.41
C ILE A 73 -8.77 -1.71 -10.21
N ASP A 74 -8.44 -0.56 -9.64
CA ASP A 74 -9.19 0.04 -8.53
C ASP A 74 -10.60 0.43 -8.91
N ARG A 75 -10.80 0.91 -10.14
CA ARG A 75 -12.14 1.17 -10.66
C ARG A 75 -12.94 -0.11 -10.78
N ILE A 76 -12.36 -1.19 -11.32
CA ILE A 76 -13.01 -2.51 -11.39
C ILE A 76 -13.41 -2.98 -9.99
N TYR A 77 -12.47 -2.99 -9.04
CA TYR A 77 -12.71 -3.47 -7.69
C TYR A 77 -13.75 -2.60 -6.93
N ASN A 78 -13.52 -1.29 -6.81
CA ASN A 78 -14.32 -0.42 -5.95
C ASN A 78 -15.72 -0.12 -6.50
N SER A 79 -15.82 0.10 -7.82
CA SER A 79 -17.09 0.50 -8.44
C SER A 79 -17.96 -0.70 -8.82
N TYR A 80 -17.34 -1.85 -9.14
CA TYR A 80 -18.07 -3.00 -9.67
C TYR A 80 -18.09 -4.20 -8.73
N LEU A 81 -16.94 -4.81 -8.46
CA LEU A 81 -16.88 -6.11 -7.77
C LEU A 81 -17.33 -5.98 -6.31
N LYS A 82 -16.74 -5.03 -5.56
CA LYS A 82 -17.05 -4.81 -4.14
C LYS A 82 -18.52 -4.49 -3.90
N ARG A 83 -19.21 -3.92 -4.89
CA ARG A 83 -20.59 -3.44 -4.79
C ARG A 83 -21.62 -4.32 -5.52
N ALA A 84 -21.16 -5.42 -6.12
CA ALA A 84 -21.92 -6.29 -7.03
C ALA A 84 -22.72 -5.48 -8.07
N GLN A 85 -22.04 -4.65 -8.87
CA GLN A 85 -22.68 -3.76 -9.85
C GLN A 85 -22.60 -4.23 -11.30
N ILE A 86 -22.01 -5.39 -11.59
CA ILE A 86 -21.96 -5.95 -12.95
C ILE A 86 -23.32 -6.60 -13.28
N SER A 87 -24.39 -5.82 -13.30
CA SER A 87 -25.79 -6.31 -13.32
C SER A 87 -26.36 -6.53 -14.72
N ASN A 88 -25.68 -6.02 -15.75
CA ASN A 88 -26.10 -6.10 -17.15
C ASN A 88 -24.87 -6.15 -18.09
N GLN A 89 -25.13 -6.33 -19.38
CA GLN A 89 -24.07 -6.46 -20.40
C GLN A 89 -23.20 -5.20 -20.49
N SER A 90 -23.78 -4.01 -20.42
CA SER A 90 -23.01 -2.75 -20.50
C SER A 90 -22.01 -2.62 -19.36
N ASN A 91 -22.38 -2.99 -18.14
CA ASN A 91 -21.45 -2.97 -17.00
C ASN A 91 -20.33 -4.00 -17.17
N TYR A 92 -20.65 -5.17 -17.73
CA TYR A 92 -19.64 -6.18 -17.99
C TYR A 92 -18.65 -5.74 -19.07
N ASP A 93 -19.15 -5.20 -20.18
CA ASP A 93 -18.31 -4.69 -21.26
C ASP A 93 -17.40 -3.56 -20.77
N GLU A 94 -17.89 -2.70 -19.86
CA GLU A 94 -17.09 -1.66 -19.23
C GLU A 94 -15.97 -2.25 -18.34
N VAL A 95 -16.29 -3.22 -17.48
CA VAL A 95 -15.29 -3.89 -16.62
C VAL A 95 -14.25 -4.63 -17.46
N MET A 96 -14.69 -5.37 -18.49
CA MET A 96 -13.78 -6.04 -19.41
C MET A 96 -12.95 -5.05 -20.21
N GLY A 97 -13.52 -3.91 -20.61
CA GLY A 97 -12.81 -2.81 -21.25
C GLY A 97 -11.71 -2.24 -20.36
N LEU A 98 -11.99 -1.94 -19.09
CA LEU A 98 -10.99 -1.49 -18.12
C LEU A 98 -9.87 -2.51 -17.94
N PHE A 99 -10.21 -3.80 -17.87
CA PHE A 99 -9.23 -4.86 -17.66
C PHE A 99 -8.33 -5.08 -18.89
N THR A 100 -8.92 -5.10 -20.08
CA THR A 100 -8.23 -5.45 -21.33
C THR A 100 -7.56 -4.27 -22.03
N ASN A 101 -8.13 -3.07 -21.90
CA ASN A 101 -7.66 -1.87 -22.59
C ASN A 101 -7.09 -0.81 -21.63
N GLY A 102 -7.30 -0.96 -20.32
CA GLY A 102 -6.92 0.07 -19.35
C GLY A 102 -7.77 1.33 -19.45
N MET A 103 -7.33 2.37 -18.72
CA MET A 103 -7.85 3.74 -18.85
C MET A 103 -6.91 4.63 -19.67
N TYR A 104 -5.64 4.31 -19.63
CA TYR A 104 -4.56 4.87 -20.43
C TYR A 104 -3.94 3.73 -21.22
N HIS A 105 -3.04 3.99 -22.17
CA HIS A 105 -2.52 2.96 -23.08
C HIS A 105 -1.89 1.71 -22.42
N LEU A 106 -1.68 1.71 -21.10
CA LEU A 106 -1.28 0.57 -20.29
C LEU A 106 -2.49 -0.29 -19.90
N LYS A 107 -2.39 -1.59 -20.16
CA LYS A 107 -3.50 -2.53 -20.08
C LYS A 107 -3.28 -3.50 -18.93
N PRO A 108 -4.12 -3.50 -17.88
CA PRO A 108 -3.96 -4.38 -16.72
C PRO A 108 -3.74 -5.85 -17.06
N LYS A 109 -4.51 -6.37 -18.03
CA LYS A 109 -4.36 -7.74 -18.51
C LYS A 109 -2.94 -8.04 -19.02
N GLU A 110 -2.33 -7.11 -19.75
CA GLU A 110 -1.00 -7.31 -20.32
C GLU A 110 0.11 -7.23 -19.26
N GLU A 111 -0.18 -6.69 -18.07
CA GLU A 111 0.77 -6.60 -16.95
C GLU A 111 0.77 -7.83 -16.03
N ILE A 112 -0.11 -8.81 -16.28
CA ILE A 112 -0.18 -10.05 -15.51
C ILE A 112 0.99 -10.97 -15.85
N ALA A 113 1.68 -11.45 -14.81
CA ALA A 113 2.70 -12.50 -14.85
C ALA A 113 3.75 -12.27 -15.96
N THR A 114 4.26 -11.03 -16.05
CA THR A 114 5.19 -10.61 -17.10
C THR A 114 6.64 -11.03 -16.83
N SER A 115 6.96 -11.47 -15.61
CA SER A 115 8.31 -11.97 -15.31
C SER A 115 8.68 -13.21 -16.10
N PRO A 116 9.97 -13.42 -16.43
CA PRO A 116 10.43 -14.67 -17.02
C PRO A 116 10.02 -15.92 -16.22
N LEU A 117 9.93 -15.80 -14.89
CA LEU A 117 9.52 -16.88 -14.00
C LEU A 117 8.06 -17.31 -14.21
N HIS A 118 7.16 -16.35 -14.43
CA HIS A 118 5.71 -16.61 -14.46
C HIS A 118 5.08 -16.49 -15.86
N LEU A 119 5.83 -16.06 -16.88
CA LEU A 119 5.34 -15.85 -18.24
C LEU A 119 4.64 -17.09 -18.82
N ALA A 120 5.16 -18.29 -18.53
CA ALA A 120 4.56 -19.55 -18.98
C ALA A 120 3.17 -19.84 -18.38
N LYS A 121 2.78 -19.14 -17.31
CA LYS A 121 1.48 -19.26 -16.64
C LYS A 121 0.55 -18.09 -16.93
N LYS A 122 1.01 -17.07 -17.66
CA LYS A 122 0.26 -15.85 -17.93
C LYS A 122 -1.17 -16.09 -18.42
N SER A 123 -1.34 -16.89 -19.47
CA SER A 123 -2.67 -17.16 -20.04
C SER A 123 -3.64 -17.84 -19.06
N VAL A 124 -3.12 -18.74 -18.21
CA VAL A 124 -3.92 -19.40 -17.18
C VAL A 124 -4.35 -18.40 -16.12
N ILE A 125 -3.42 -17.58 -15.63
CA ILE A 125 -3.70 -16.56 -14.60
C ILE A 125 -4.66 -15.49 -15.14
N GLU A 126 -4.48 -15.04 -16.38
CA GLU A 126 -5.42 -14.11 -17.04
C GLU A 126 -6.83 -14.71 -17.09
N GLN A 127 -6.95 -15.99 -17.43
CA GLN A 127 -8.24 -16.67 -17.49
C GLN A 127 -8.87 -16.82 -16.09
N ASP A 128 -8.08 -17.10 -15.05
CA ASP A 128 -8.56 -17.16 -13.67
C ASP A 128 -9.11 -15.79 -13.22
N ILE A 129 -8.43 -14.69 -13.54
CA ILE A 129 -8.92 -13.33 -13.26
C ILE A 129 -10.23 -13.03 -14.00
N ILE A 130 -10.33 -13.42 -15.27
CA ILE A 130 -11.57 -13.27 -16.05
C ILE A 130 -12.70 -14.07 -15.41
N THR A 131 -12.43 -15.30 -14.97
CA THR A 131 -13.41 -16.12 -14.26
C THR A 131 -13.89 -15.45 -12.97
N LEU A 132 -13.04 -14.75 -12.22
CA LEU A 132 -13.47 -13.98 -11.05
C LEU A 132 -14.43 -12.83 -11.43
N ILE A 133 -14.18 -12.14 -12.56
CA ILE A 133 -15.10 -11.11 -13.08
C ILE A 133 -16.44 -11.75 -13.47
N ASP A 134 -16.42 -12.90 -14.14
CA ASP A 134 -17.64 -13.64 -14.50
C ASP A 134 -18.45 -14.08 -13.28
N VAL A 135 -17.79 -14.65 -12.26
CA VAL A 135 -18.46 -15.02 -11.01
C VAL A 135 -19.04 -13.77 -10.33
N SER A 136 -18.29 -12.67 -10.26
CA SER A 136 -18.83 -11.42 -9.71
C SER A 136 -20.04 -10.89 -10.48
N SER A 137 -20.10 -11.11 -11.79
CA SER A 137 -21.25 -10.74 -12.61
C SER A 137 -22.48 -11.60 -12.36
N ALA A 138 -22.28 -12.90 -12.13
CA ALA A 138 -23.35 -13.82 -11.77
C ALA A 138 -23.91 -13.47 -10.38
N ILE A 139 -23.04 -13.10 -9.43
CA ILE A 139 -23.45 -12.61 -8.11
C ILE A 139 -24.32 -11.34 -8.23
N ALA A 140 -23.96 -10.44 -9.14
CA ALA A 140 -24.72 -9.22 -9.42
C ALA A 140 -26.03 -9.48 -10.21
N GLY A 141 -26.30 -10.72 -10.62
CA GLY A 141 -27.53 -11.12 -11.32
C GLY A 141 -27.54 -10.81 -12.82
N ARG A 142 -26.37 -10.66 -13.47
CA ARG A 142 -26.32 -10.44 -14.93
C ARG A 142 -26.98 -11.59 -15.68
N GLY A 143 -27.95 -11.27 -16.53
CA GLY A 143 -28.69 -12.23 -17.36
C GLY A 143 -29.96 -12.76 -16.71
N GLU A 144 -30.23 -12.39 -15.46
CA GLU A 144 -31.46 -12.73 -14.75
C GLU A 144 -32.58 -11.73 -15.06
N ALA A 145 -33.83 -12.16 -14.90
CA ALA A 145 -35.00 -11.31 -15.15
C ALA A 145 -35.05 -10.08 -14.23
N ASN A 146 -34.55 -10.20 -13.00
CA ASN A 146 -34.45 -9.10 -12.04
C ASN A 146 -33.11 -9.15 -11.27
N PRO A 147 -32.04 -8.52 -11.80
CA PRO A 147 -30.72 -8.50 -11.15
C PRO A 147 -30.73 -7.93 -9.72
N SER A 148 -31.67 -7.02 -9.43
CA SER A 148 -31.80 -6.43 -8.09
C SER A 148 -32.17 -7.47 -7.03
N ASP A 149 -32.95 -8.50 -7.39
CA ASP A 149 -33.33 -9.57 -6.46
C ASP A 149 -32.12 -10.44 -6.10
N HIS A 150 -31.16 -10.60 -7.03
CA HIS A 150 -29.91 -11.30 -6.77
C HIS A 150 -29.00 -10.49 -5.85
N ARG A 151 -28.88 -9.18 -6.10
CA ARG A 151 -28.05 -8.30 -5.28
C ARG A 151 -28.59 -8.13 -3.85
N ASN A 152 -29.92 -8.06 -3.69
CA ASN A 152 -30.57 -7.74 -2.42
C ASN A 152 -30.85 -8.97 -1.53
N ARG A 153 -30.30 -10.15 -1.86
CA ARG A 153 -30.49 -11.37 -1.07
C ARG A 153 -29.28 -11.67 -0.18
N PRO A 154 -29.49 -12.11 1.08
CA PRO A 154 -28.40 -12.55 1.92
C PRO A 154 -27.77 -13.84 1.38
N ALA A 155 -26.44 -13.95 1.51
CA ALA A 155 -25.71 -15.17 1.21
C ALA A 155 -26.21 -16.32 2.10
N ASN A 156 -26.28 -17.53 1.56
CA ASN A 156 -26.65 -18.75 2.27
C ASN A 156 -25.82 -19.92 1.75
N TYR A 157 -25.80 -21.04 2.47
CA TYR A 157 -25.05 -22.23 2.02
C TYR A 157 -25.49 -22.66 0.61
N GLY A 158 -24.53 -22.76 -0.33
CA GLY A 158 -24.80 -23.09 -1.72
C GLY A 158 -25.52 -22.00 -2.52
N ARG A 159 -25.59 -20.76 -2.00
CA ARG A 159 -26.31 -19.65 -2.66
C ARG A 159 -25.57 -18.33 -2.49
N THR A 160 -25.28 -17.67 -3.62
CA THR A 160 -24.66 -16.34 -3.62
C THR A 160 -25.53 -15.27 -2.95
N GLY A 161 -24.90 -14.23 -2.42
CA GLY A 161 -25.60 -13.06 -1.88
C GLY A 161 -24.68 -12.14 -1.10
N TYR A 162 -25.26 -11.13 -0.46
CA TYR A 162 -24.51 -10.22 0.40
C TYR A 162 -24.22 -10.84 1.78
N ILE A 163 -23.09 -10.45 2.36
CA ILE A 163 -22.70 -10.67 3.75
C ILE A 163 -22.74 -9.31 4.44
N GLY A 164 -23.58 -9.19 5.47
CA GLY A 164 -23.83 -7.95 6.23
C GLY A 164 -25.16 -8.05 6.98
N GLN A 165 -25.48 -7.05 7.80
CA GLN A 165 -26.79 -6.98 8.47
C GLN A 165 -27.87 -6.53 7.49
N SER A 166 -27.53 -5.60 6.59
CA SER A 166 -28.45 -5.08 5.58
C SER A 166 -27.71 -4.67 4.29
N ILE A 167 -28.42 -4.67 3.16
CA ILE A 167 -27.90 -4.27 1.84
C ILE A 167 -27.42 -2.81 1.76
N GLY A 168 -27.76 -1.98 2.76
CA GLY A 168 -27.36 -0.58 2.88
C GLY A 168 -26.12 -0.37 3.76
N ASP A 169 -25.55 -1.43 4.33
CA ASP A 169 -24.40 -1.33 5.22
C ASP A 169 -23.16 -0.83 4.48
N VAL A 170 -22.35 -0.05 5.19
CA VAL A 170 -21.08 0.49 4.67
C VAL A 170 -20.08 -0.63 4.37
N ASN A 171 -20.10 -1.69 5.19
CA ASN A 171 -19.16 -2.82 5.12
C ASN A 171 -19.87 -4.07 4.58
N LEU A 172 -20.48 -3.93 3.40
CA LEU A 172 -21.09 -5.05 2.71
C LEU A 172 -20.05 -5.80 1.88
N SER A 173 -20.10 -7.14 1.93
CA SER A 173 -19.35 -8.00 1.02
C SER A 173 -20.29 -8.91 0.25
N PHE A 174 -19.84 -9.47 -0.86
CA PHE A 174 -20.66 -10.39 -1.66
C PHE A 174 -19.92 -11.71 -1.84
N ALA A 175 -20.59 -12.80 -1.48
CA ALA A 175 -20.02 -14.12 -1.55
C ALA A 175 -20.63 -14.96 -2.67
N ASP A 176 -19.79 -15.83 -3.22
CA ASP A 176 -20.22 -16.91 -4.10
C ASP A 176 -20.94 -18.03 -3.31
N GLU A 177 -21.31 -19.11 -4.00
CA GLU A 177 -22.01 -20.25 -3.39
C GLU A 177 -21.15 -21.03 -2.40
N LYS A 178 -19.83 -20.85 -2.45
CA LYS A 178 -18.84 -21.45 -1.54
C LYS A 178 -18.54 -20.56 -0.33
N GLY A 179 -19.13 -19.37 -0.26
CA GLY A 179 -18.87 -18.40 0.80
C GLY A 179 -17.64 -17.53 0.57
N LEU A 180 -17.06 -17.56 -0.63
CA LEU A 180 -15.86 -16.78 -0.97
C LEU A 180 -16.23 -15.35 -1.37
N VAL A 181 -15.58 -14.36 -0.77
CA VAL A 181 -15.74 -12.95 -1.17
C VAL A 181 -14.92 -12.68 -2.43
N VAL A 182 -15.56 -12.82 -3.58
CA VAL A 182 -14.90 -12.80 -4.91
C VAL A 182 -14.15 -11.51 -5.20
N ALA A 183 -14.66 -10.37 -4.71
CA ALA A 183 -13.98 -9.09 -4.87
C ALA A 183 -12.60 -9.07 -4.19
N GLU A 184 -12.48 -9.66 -3.00
CA GLU A 184 -11.20 -9.74 -2.27
C GLU A 184 -10.24 -10.72 -2.95
N ILE A 185 -10.75 -11.84 -3.46
CA ILE A 185 -9.94 -12.80 -4.23
C ILE A 185 -9.39 -12.11 -5.48
N PHE A 186 -10.22 -11.39 -6.23
CA PHE A 186 -9.77 -10.63 -7.40
C PHE A 186 -8.65 -9.65 -7.06
N ASN A 187 -8.84 -8.84 -6.01
CA ASN A 187 -7.84 -7.86 -5.60
C ASN A 187 -6.53 -8.55 -5.20
N ASN A 188 -6.59 -9.55 -4.33
CA ASN A 188 -5.41 -10.27 -3.84
C ASN A 188 -4.69 -11.06 -4.95
N SER A 189 -5.43 -11.63 -5.90
CA SER A 189 -4.85 -12.29 -7.07
C SER A 189 -4.03 -11.30 -7.90
N LEU A 190 -4.49 -10.06 -8.09
CA LEU A 190 -3.72 -9.04 -8.82
C LEU A 190 -2.55 -8.46 -8.03
N LEU A 191 -2.65 -8.37 -6.69
CA LEU A 191 -1.51 -8.03 -5.84
C LEU A 191 -0.34 -9.00 -6.09
N GLY A 192 -0.61 -10.29 -6.22
CA GLY A 192 0.39 -11.30 -6.53
C GLY A 192 0.81 -11.31 -8.01
N ALA A 193 -0.16 -11.39 -8.91
CA ALA A 193 0.07 -11.63 -10.33
C ALA A 193 0.70 -10.44 -11.07
N ILE A 194 0.50 -9.22 -10.58
CA ILE A 194 1.09 -8.00 -11.15
C ILE A 194 2.16 -7.46 -10.21
N TYR A 195 1.77 -6.96 -9.03
CA TYR A 195 2.67 -6.11 -8.25
C TYR A 195 3.82 -6.91 -7.64
N LEU A 196 3.53 -8.02 -6.97
CA LEU A 196 4.57 -8.86 -6.40
C LEU A 196 5.48 -9.45 -7.47
N ASP A 197 4.90 -9.91 -8.59
CA ASP A 197 5.66 -10.43 -9.71
C ASP A 197 6.61 -9.37 -10.30
N LYS A 198 6.10 -8.17 -10.55
CA LYS A 198 6.88 -7.05 -11.06
C LYS A 198 7.98 -6.62 -10.10
N ILE A 199 7.73 -6.58 -8.79
CA ILE A 199 8.76 -6.23 -7.81
C ILE A 199 9.83 -7.32 -7.78
N LEU A 200 9.46 -8.56 -7.48
CA LEU A 200 10.43 -9.60 -7.12
C LEU A 200 11.03 -10.33 -8.31
N ASN A 201 10.28 -10.52 -9.39
CA ASN A 201 10.71 -11.40 -10.49
C ASN A 201 10.94 -10.66 -11.80
N TYR A 202 10.69 -9.35 -11.83
CA TYR A 202 10.99 -8.49 -12.97
C TYR A 202 11.97 -7.38 -12.56
N HIS A 203 11.51 -6.34 -11.89
CA HIS A 203 12.31 -5.14 -11.65
C HIS A 203 13.49 -5.34 -10.69
N LEU A 204 13.35 -6.21 -9.69
CA LEU A 204 14.45 -6.59 -8.79
C LEU A 204 15.09 -7.93 -9.17
N ASP A 205 14.99 -8.34 -10.42
CA ASP A 205 15.76 -9.49 -10.93
C ASP A 205 17.25 -9.12 -11.00
N GLU A 206 18.11 -9.94 -10.39
CA GLU A 206 19.56 -9.73 -10.36
C GLU A 206 20.15 -9.70 -11.78
N GLN A 207 19.49 -10.32 -12.78
CA GLN A 207 19.94 -10.30 -14.17
C GLN A 207 20.13 -8.88 -14.74
N PHE A 208 19.31 -7.90 -14.31
CA PHE A 208 19.46 -6.52 -14.76
C PHE A 208 20.71 -5.89 -14.15
N PHE A 209 20.98 -6.19 -12.88
CA PHE A 209 22.07 -5.60 -12.11
C PHE A 209 23.42 -6.31 -12.28
N ASP A 210 23.43 -7.48 -12.92
CA ASP A 210 24.64 -8.20 -13.34
C ASP A 210 24.92 -8.03 -14.85
N ASN A 211 24.05 -7.37 -15.59
CA ASN A 211 24.23 -7.12 -17.02
C ASN A 211 25.30 -6.04 -17.25
N ALA A 212 26.45 -6.46 -17.81
CA ALA A 212 27.59 -5.58 -18.07
C ALA A 212 27.27 -4.39 -18.99
N GLU A 213 26.36 -4.54 -19.95
CA GLU A 213 25.93 -3.45 -20.82
C GLU A 213 25.11 -2.41 -20.05
N LEU A 214 24.14 -2.86 -19.25
CA LEU A 214 23.32 -1.95 -18.43
C LEU A 214 24.14 -1.23 -17.36
N ILE A 215 25.09 -1.93 -16.74
CA ILE A 215 26.06 -1.32 -15.82
C ILE A 215 26.88 -0.25 -16.53
N ALA A 216 27.47 -0.56 -17.70
CA ALA A 216 28.27 0.40 -18.45
C ALA A 216 27.44 1.62 -18.88
N LYS A 217 26.19 1.44 -19.34
CA LYS A 217 25.27 2.54 -19.64
C LYS A 217 25.00 3.41 -18.42
N HIS A 218 24.75 2.79 -17.27
CA HIS A 218 24.48 3.51 -16.03
C HIS A 218 25.70 4.30 -15.52
N GLU A 219 26.91 3.71 -15.57
CA GLU A 219 28.16 4.38 -15.21
C GLU A 219 28.48 5.56 -16.14
N ASN A 220 28.15 5.44 -17.42
CA ASN A 220 28.25 6.53 -18.40
C ASN A 220 27.08 7.53 -18.32
N VAL A 221 26.13 7.33 -17.40
CA VAL A 221 24.95 8.18 -17.22
C VAL A 221 24.11 8.29 -18.51
N GLU A 222 23.99 7.18 -19.24
CA GLU A 222 23.13 7.09 -20.41
C GLU A 222 21.66 7.09 -19.97
N LEU A 223 20.96 8.19 -20.28
CA LEU A 223 19.56 8.40 -19.90
C LEU A 223 18.63 7.85 -20.99
N LEU A 224 17.47 7.34 -20.56
CA LEU A 224 16.41 7.03 -21.52
C LEU A 224 15.90 8.31 -22.19
N VAL A 225 15.49 8.20 -23.46
CA VAL A 225 15.07 9.35 -24.27
C VAL A 225 13.93 10.11 -23.60
N GLY A 226 14.15 11.41 -23.35
CA GLY A 226 13.15 12.28 -22.71
C GLY A 226 12.97 12.05 -21.20
N ARG A 227 13.83 11.23 -20.57
CA ARG A 227 13.77 10.89 -19.15
C ARG A 227 14.99 11.42 -18.40
N ASN A 228 14.87 11.48 -17.08
CA ASN A 228 15.93 11.96 -16.18
C ASN A 228 16.52 10.83 -15.32
N TYR A 229 16.42 9.59 -15.80
CA TYR A 229 16.88 8.36 -15.15
C TYR A 229 17.56 7.44 -16.16
N THR A 230 18.47 6.61 -15.67
CA THR A 230 18.98 5.46 -16.43
C THR A 230 18.02 4.28 -16.32
N GLU A 231 18.21 3.27 -17.15
CA GLU A 231 17.39 2.07 -17.13
C GLU A 231 17.45 1.33 -15.77
N LEU A 232 18.64 1.14 -15.18
CA LEU A 232 18.78 0.48 -13.88
C LEU A 232 18.12 1.25 -12.74
N GLU A 233 18.22 2.58 -12.76
CA GLU A 233 17.54 3.43 -11.80
C GLU A 233 16.03 3.27 -11.91
N HIS A 234 15.50 3.22 -13.14
CA HIS A 234 14.08 3.04 -13.37
C HIS A 234 13.55 1.70 -12.89
N HIS A 235 14.28 0.60 -13.12
CA HIS A 235 13.91 -0.71 -12.57
C HIS A 235 13.76 -0.64 -11.05
N TRP A 236 14.75 -0.08 -10.35
CA TRP A 236 14.69 0.07 -8.91
C TRP A 236 13.53 0.96 -8.44
N ASP A 237 13.31 2.08 -9.13
CA ASP A 237 12.26 3.06 -8.81
C ASP A 237 10.86 2.48 -9.06
N LEU A 238 10.64 1.72 -10.15
CA LEU A 238 9.37 1.03 -10.43
C LEU A 238 9.07 -0.07 -9.39
N ALA A 239 10.07 -0.82 -8.94
CA ALA A 239 9.89 -1.78 -7.85
C ALA A 239 9.40 -1.10 -6.56
N TYR A 240 9.96 0.07 -6.23
CA TYR A 240 9.48 0.87 -5.11
C TYR A 240 8.06 1.41 -5.34
N GLY A 241 7.75 1.86 -6.56
CA GLY A 241 6.41 2.31 -6.96
C GLY A 241 5.35 1.24 -6.73
N TYR A 242 5.56 0.03 -7.24
CA TYR A 242 4.63 -1.09 -7.03
C TYR A 242 4.53 -1.53 -5.57
N PHE A 243 5.61 -1.38 -4.78
CA PHE A 243 5.57 -1.68 -3.35
C PHE A 243 4.55 -0.81 -2.60
N ALA A 244 4.29 0.42 -3.06
CA ALA A 244 3.27 1.28 -2.46
C ALA A 244 1.90 0.59 -2.36
N PHE A 245 1.53 -0.24 -3.34
CA PHE A 245 0.26 -0.96 -3.36
C PHE A 245 0.24 -2.21 -2.47
N LEU A 246 1.41 -2.70 -2.06
CA LEU A 246 1.55 -3.83 -1.12
C LEU A 246 1.72 -3.38 0.32
N ARG A 247 1.80 -2.07 0.61
CA ARG A 247 1.96 -1.55 1.97
C ARG A 247 0.93 -2.09 2.97
N PRO A 248 -0.37 -2.20 2.64
CA PRO A 248 -1.35 -2.77 3.57
C PRO A 248 -1.00 -4.20 4.04
N LEU A 249 -0.34 -5.00 3.19
CA LEU A 249 0.06 -6.37 3.52
C LEU A 249 1.23 -6.44 4.51
N VAL A 250 2.04 -5.38 4.60
CA VAL A 250 3.21 -5.33 5.48
C VAL A 250 2.97 -4.44 6.71
N GLN A 251 1.89 -3.66 6.71
CA GLN A 251 1.46 -2.80 7.81
C GLN A 251 0.37 -3.42 8.70
N ALA A 252 -0.18 -4.59 8.33
CA ALA A 252 -1.42 -5.11 8.92
C ALA A 252 -1.42 -5.04 10.45
N GLU A 253 -2.21 -4.07 10.94
CA GLU A 253 -2.28 -3.71 12.33
C GLU A 253 -2.77 -4.91 13.15
N GLY A 254 -2.12 -5.15 14.29
CA GLY A 254 -2.44 -6.29 15.15
C GLY A 254 -1.64 -7.57 14.88
N ILE A 255 -0.92 -7.67 13.75
CA ILE A 255 -0.04 -8.81 13.48
C ILE A 255 1.37 -8.52 14.02
N ALA A 256 1.67 -9.00 15.22
CA ALA A 256 2.95 -8.75 15.89
C ALA A 256 4.18 -9.19 15.07
N LEU A 257 4.04 -10.22 14.22
CA LEU A 257 5.12 -10.70 13.34
C LEU A 257 5.46 -9.70 12.22
N LEU A 258 4.57 -8.78 11.86
CA LEU A 258 4.81 -7.74 10.85
C LEU A 258 5.34 -6.44 11.45
N LYS A 259 5.61 -6.42 12.76
CA LYS A 259 6.22 -5.27 13.41
C LYS A 259 7.50 -4.89 12.68
N ASP A 260 7.62 -3.61 12.35
CA ASP A 260 8.75 -2.99 11.64
C ASP A 260 8.98 -3.46 10.18
N SER A 261 8.08 -4.27 9.60
CA SER A 261 8.21 -4.76 8.23
C SER A 261 8.23 -3.62 7.20
N GLU A 262 7.26 -2.71 7.26
CA GLU A 262 7.23 -1.57 6.33
C GLU A 262 8.49 -0.72 6.44
N ARG A 263 8.93 -0.41 7.67
CA ARG A 263 10.15 0.39 7.91
C ARG A 263 11.38 -0.31 7.34
N THR A 264 11.50 -1.62 7.54
CA THR A 264 12.60 -2.44 7.00
C THR A 264 12.63 -2.37 5.49
N LEU A 265 11.48 -2.56 4.83
CA LEU A 265 11.34 -2.50 3.38
C LEU A 265 11.66 -1.11 2.85
N PHE A 266 11.06 -0.07 3.43
CA PHE A 266 11.29 1.32 3.04
C PHE A 266 12.77 1.69 3.14
N ASN A 267 13.43 1.35 4.26
CA ASN A 267 14.85 1.60 4.44
C ASN A 267 15.69 0.85 3.40
N ALA A 268 15.36 -0.41 3.09
CA ALA A 268 16.07 -1.18 2.08
C ALA A 268 15.93 -0.57 0.68
N PHE A 269 14.72 -0.13 0.29
CA PHE A 269 14.51 0.57 -0.98
C PHE A 269 15.32 1.86 -1.09
N VAL A 270 15.31 2.70 -0.04
CA VAL A 270 16.08 3.96 -0.03
C VAL A 270 17.58 3.67 -0.10
N GLN A 271 18.09 2.78 0.76
CA GLN A 271 19.53 2.49 0.82
C GLN A 271 20.03 1.81 -0.46
N GLY A 272 19.28 0.87 -1.03
CA GLY A 272 19.68 0.25 -2.30
C GLY A 272 19.69 1.25 -3.45
N ARG A 273 18.77 2.23 -3.49
CA ARG A 273 18.80 3.31 -4.49
C ARG A 273 19.99 4.25 -4.32
N ILE A 274 20.40 4.52 -3.07
CA ILE A 274 21.62 5.28 -2.74
C ILE A 274 22.87 4.54 -3.22
N GLU A 275 22.98 3.25 -2.92
CA GLU A 275 24.14 2.44 -3.32
C GLU A 275 24.19 2.24 -4.84
N LEU A 276 23.04 2.11 -5.51
CA LEU A 276 22.94 2.15 -6.97
C LEU A 276 23.54 3.46 -7.51
N GLY A 277 23.10 4.62 -7.00
CA GLY A 277 23.65 5.92 -7.41
C GLY A 277 25.13 6.15 -7.09
N ARG A 278 25.74 5.30 -6.25
CA ARG A 278 27.18 5.27 -5.93
C ARG A 278 27.96 4.23 -6.74
N TYR A 279 27.31 3.56 -7.70
CA TYR A 279 27.86 2.45 -8.49
C TYR A 279 28.33 1.26 -7.63
N ARG A 280 27.74 1.09 -6.45
CA ARG A 280 28.04 -0.02 -5.52
C ARG A 280 27.02 -1.13 -5.68
N TYR A 281 27.04 -1.78 -6.83
CA TYR A 281 26.06 -2.81 -7.20
C TYR A 281 25.99 -3.96 -6.21
N GLU A 282 27.12 -4.40 -5.67
CA GLU A 282 27.15 -5.46 -4.64
C GLU A 282 26.49 -5.04 -3.32
N ASP A 283 26.63 -3.78 -2.91
CA ASP A 283 25.97 -3.27 -1.71
C ASP A 283 24.47 -3.05 -1.95
N MET A 284 24.11 -2.54 -3.13
CA MET A 284 22.72 -2.46 -3.58
C MET A 284 22.05 -3.85 -3.57
N LYS A 285 22.72 -4.89 -4.07
CA LYS A 285 22.20 -6.28 -4.08
C LYS A 285 21.95 -6.84 -2.68
N LYS A 286 22.65 -6.35 -1.63
CA LYS A 286 22.32 -6.70 -0.23
C LYS A 286 20.93 -6.19 0.15
N HIS A 287 20.59 -4.97 -0.25
CA HIS A 287 19.26 -4.39 -0.01
C HIS A 287 18.16 -5.08 -0.84
N LEU A 288 18.46 -5.46 -2.08
CA LEU A 288 17.59 -6.29 -2.91
C LEU A 288 17.20 -7.59 -2.19
N LYS A 289 18.19 -8.29 -1.60
CA LYS A 289 17.96 -9.51 -0.83
C LYS A 289 17.11 -9.29 0.42
N ILE A 290 17.30 -8.16 1.11
CA ILE A 290 16.44 -7.76 2.25
C ILE A 290 14.99 -7.59 1.77
N ILE A 291 14.76 -6.86 0.67
CA ILE A 291 13.43 -6.65 0.10
C ILE A 291 12.75 -7.97 -0.24
N ARG A 292 13.46 -8.87 -0.94
CA ARG A 292 12.95 -10.20 -1.30
C ARG A 292 12.54 -11.01 -0.07
N SER A 293 13.43 -11.08 0.93
CA SER A 293 13.19 -11.84 2.15
C SER A 293 12.00 -11.29 2.93
N GLU A 294 11.95 -9.97 3.12
CA GLU A 294 10.96 -9.34 3.98
C GLU A 294 9.56 -9.31 3.34
N LEU A 295 9.45 -9.05 2.03
CA LEU A 295 8.17 -9.16 1.31
C LEU A 295 7.65 -10.59 1.31
N SER A 296 8.51 -11.57 1.03
CA SER A 296 8.11 -12.98 1.03
C SER A 296 7.63 -13.43 2.41
N ARG A 297 8.34 -12.99 3.47
CA ARG A 297 7.96 -13.25 4.86
C ARG A 297 6.60 -12.63 5.20
N ALA A 298 6.39 -11.36 4.84
CA ALA A 298 5.15 -10.66 5.15
C ALA A 298 3.94 -11.32 4.47
N ILE A 299 4.08 -11.73 3.20
CA ILE A 299 3.01 -12.43 2.47
C ILE A 299 2.72 -13.79 3.08
N ALA A 300 3.74 -14.56 3.47
CA ALA A 300 3.54 -15.83 4.13
C ALA A 300 2.76 -15.67 5.45
N ILE A 301 3.06 -14.62 6.23
CA ILE A 301 2.33 -14.30 7.46
C ILE A 301 0.87 -13.97 7.15
N GLN A 302 0.59 -13.14 6.14
CA GLN A 302 -0.77 -12.79 5.72
C GLN A 302 -1.59 -14.02 5.31
N ILE A 303 -0.99 -14.94 4.56
CA ILE A 303 -1.66 -16.18 4.14
C ILE A 303 -2.01 -17.02 5.37
N VAL A 304 -1.09 -17.16 6.32
CA VAL A 304 -1.36 -17.94 7.56
C VAL A 304 -2.42 -17.27 8.42
N ASP A 305 -2.42 -15.94 8.54
CA ASP A 305 -3.44 -15.19 9.29
C ASP A 305 -4.82 -15.35 8.64
N TYR A 306 -4.89 -15.24 7.31
CA TYR A 306 -6.13 -15.34 6.55
C TYR A 306 -6.75 -16.75 6.53
N PHE A 307 -5.93 -17.81 6.52
CA PHE A 307 -6.41 -19.21 6.46
C PHE A 307 -6.34 -19.96 7.79
N GLY A 308 -5.63 -19.43 8.78
CA GLY A 308 -5.46 -20.03 10.11
C GLY A 308 -6.45 -19.50 11.16
N GLY A 309 -7.17 -18.42 10.85
CA GLY A 309 -8.21 -17.82 11.69
C GLY A 309 -9.59 -18.44 11.51
#